data_AF-A0A916XVY2-F1
#
_entry.id   AF-A0A916XVY2-F1
#
_cell.length_a   1.000
_cell.length_b   1.000
_cell.length_c   1.000
_cell.angle_alpha   90.00
_cell.angle_beta   90.00
_cell.angle_gamma   90.00
#
_symmetry.space_group_name_H-M   'P 1'
#
loop_
_entity.id
_entity.type
_entity.pdbx_description
1 polymer ?
#
loop_
_entity_poly.entity_id
_entity_poly.type
_entity_poly.pdbx_seq_one_letter_code
_entity_poly.pdbx_strand_id
1 'polypeptide(L)'
;MRSFLIAASLSLMASSAMAQTAPQEFVDKAASSGMYEIQSSEIVLTDANADANVQAFAQKMIEDHTKAAGDLKAAATKSGLSVPAAPDAKHAAMVSDLSTASDKVSVYKKQQLDAHEEAVALHQSYGSAGTDPNLKAYADATTPVLKMHLEHIKMLNEKSASAVTGAGTSVSSGQSGMNDNAAGVDSSASGGQGTGSGTSTAAPAN
;
A
#
# COMPACT_ATOMS: atom_id res chain seq x y z
N MET A 1 -38.60 -67.14 8.59
CA MET A 1 -38.79 -65.71 8.93
C MET A 1 -37.78 -64.92 8.11
N ARG A 2 -38.21 -63.86 7.43
CA ARG A 2 -37.45 -63.16 6.38
C ARG A 2 -36.40 -62.24 7.01
N SER A 3 -35.13 -62.51 6.74
CA SER A 3 -34.02 -61.60 7.03
C SER A 3 -34.11 -60.37 6.11
N PHE A 4 -34.09 -59.18 6.69
CA PHE A 4 -33.85 -57.93 5.97
C PHE A 4 -32.51 -57.36 6.45
N LEU A 5 -31.53 -57.31 5.55
CA LEU A 5 -30.27 -56.59 5.75
C LEU A 5 -30.45 -55.18 5.16
N ILE A 6 -30.50 -54.17 6.03
CA ILE A 6 -30.42 -52.77 5.63
C ILE A 6 -28.94 -52.43 5.52
N ALA A 7 -28.44 -52.36 4.29
CA ALA A 7 -27.13 -51.79 4.01
C ALA A 7 -27.26 -50.26 4.03
N ALA A 8 -26.81 -49.63 5.11
CA ALA A 8 -26.69 -48.19 5.20
C ALA A 8 -25.44 -47.76 4.41
N SER A 9 -25.65 -47.17 3.23
CA SER A 9 -24.59 -46.55 2.43
C SER A 9 -24.15 -45.24 3.09
N LEU A 10 -22.99 -45.25 3.74
CA LEU A 10 -22.35 -44.05 4.27
C LEU A 10 -21.60 -43.33 3.13
N SER A 11 -22.23 -42.33 2.52
CA SER A 11 -21.55 -41.43 1.59
C SER A 11 -20.58 -40.54 2.36
N LEU A 12 -19.28 -40.84 2.27
CA LEU A 12 -18.21 -39.90 2.65
C LEU A 12 -18.24 -38.73 1.66
N MET A 13 -18.79 -37.60 2.09
CA MET A 13 -18.53 -36.31 1.44
C MET A 13 -17.10 -35.91 1.78
N ALA A 14 -16.16 -36.22 0.88
CA ALA A 14 -14.82 -35.67 0.93
C ALA A 14 -14.92 -34.16 0.60
N SER A 15 -15.10 -33.33 1.62
CA SER A 15 -14.88 -31.90 1.49
C SER A 15 -13.43 -31.70 1.07
N SER A 16 -13.21 -31.16 -0.13
CA SER A 16 -11.91 -30.70 -0.58
C SER A 16 -11.40 -29.67 0.43
N ALA A 17 -10.61 -30.12 1.41
CA ALA A 17 -9.87 -29.22 2.27
C ALA A 17 -8.97 -28.43 1.32
N MET A 18 -9.28 -27.14 1.09
CA MET A 18 -8.30 -26.23 0.52
C MET A 18 -7.04 -26.43 1.34
N ALA A 19 -5.94 -26.83 0.68
CA ALA A 19 -4.70 -27.13 1.34
C ALA A 19 -4.31 -25.91 2.19
N GLN A 20 -4.40 -26.08 3.50
CA GLN A 20 -4.13 -25.01 4.45
C GLN A 20 -2.64 -24.68 4.38
N THR A 21 -2.29 -23.39 4.26
CA THR A 21 -0.90 -22.95 4.26
C THR A 21 -0.20 -23.44 5.52
N ALA A 22 0.93 -24.15 5.34
CA ALA A 22 1.70 -24.67 6.46
C ALA A 22 2.36 -23.53 7.25
N PRO A 23 2.60 -23.68 8.57
CA PRO A 23 3.24 -22.63 9.37
C PRO A 23 4.57 -22.12 8.83
N GLN A 24 5.46 -23.04 8.42
CA GLN A 24 6.74 -22.66 7.83
C GLN A 24 6.56 -21.92 6.50
N GLU A 25 5.64 -22.40 5.65
CA GLU A 25 5.34 -21.75 4.37
C GLU A 25 4.78 -20.33 4.55
N PHE A 26 3.96 -20.11 5.58
CA PHE A 26 3.48 -18.76 5.91
C PHE A 26 4.63 -17.85 6.33
N VAL A 27 5.53 -18.31 7.20
CA VAL A 27 6.70 -17.54 7.64
C VAL A 27 7.59 -17.19 6.45
N ASP A 28 7.88 -18.16 5.57
CA ASP A 28 8.75 -17.97 4.41
C ASP A 28 8.18 -16.92 3.45
N LYS A 29 6.88 -17.01 3.15
CA LYS A 29 6.19 -16.06 2.27
C LYS A 29 6.08 -14.67 2.88
N ALA A 30 5.65 -14.57 4.14
CA ALA A 30 5.49 -13.29 4.83
C ALA A 30 6.84 -12.57 5.00
N ALA A 31 7.91 -13.30 5.32
CA ALA A 31 9.25 -12.75 5.42
C ALA A 31 9.79 -12.29 4.06
N SER A 32 9.63 -13.09 3.01
CA SER A 32 10.09 -12.73 1.66
C SER A 32 9.40 -11.48 1.13
N SER A 33 8.08 -11.41 1.29
CA SER A 33 7.30 -10.21 0.95
C SER A 33 7.77 -9.01 1.76
N GLY A 34 7.87 -9.11 3.09
CA GLY A 34 8.33 -7.99 3.94
C GLY A 34 9.74 -7.48 3.60
N MET A 35 10.67 -8.39 3.27
CA MET A 35 12.01 -8.01 2.80
C MET A 35 11.98 -7.28 1.45
N TYR A 36 11.09 -7.69 0.53
CA TYR A 36 10.87 -6.97 -0.73
C TYR A 36 10.32 -5.57 -0.48
N GLU A 37 9.33 -5.41 0.41
CA GLU A 37 8.70 -4.10 0.66
C GLU A 37 9.71 -3.08 1.18
N ILE A 38 10.61 -3.50 2.07
CA ILE A 38 11.69 -2.66 2.59
C ILE A 38 12.67 -2.29 1.47
N GLN A 39 13.23 -3.28 0.77
CA GLN A 39 14.25 -3.05 -0.27
C GLN A 39 13.71 -2.20 -1.43
N SER A 40 12.50 -2.47 -1.90
CA SER A 40 11.88 -1.73 -3.00
C SER A 40 11.62 -0.27 -2.62
N SER A 41 11.25 -0.03 -1.36
CA SER A 41 11.01 1.32 -0.84
C SER A 41 12.32 2.09 -0.64
N GLU A 42 13.39 1.44 -0.20
CA GLU A 42 14.73 2.04 -0.14
C GLU A 42 15.21 2.48 -1.53
N ILE A 43 14.97 1.66 -2.57
CA ILE A 43 15.31 2.00 -3.95
C ILE A 43 14.58 3.27 -4.39
N VAL A 44 13.24 3.32 -4.25
CA VAL A 44 12.45 4.44 -4.76
C VAL A 44 12.73 5.75 -4.01
N LEU A 45 13.14 5.71 -2.74
CA LEU A 45 13.55 6.90 -1.99
C LEU A 45 14.80 7.58 -2.56
N THR A 46 15.61 6.86 -3.33
CA THR A 46 16.79 7.42 -4.01
C THR A 46 16.49 7.91 -5.42
N ASP A 47 15.29 7.67 -5.95
CA ASP A 47 14.92 8.06 -7.31
C ASP A 47 14.47 9.54 -7.34
N ALA A 48 15.10 10.33 -8.22
CA ALA A 48 14.80 11.74 -8.36
C ALA A 48 13.39 12.03 -8.90
N ASN A 49 12.71 11.04 -9.51
CA ASN A 49 11.36 11.18 -10.02
C ASN A 49 10.29 10.82 -8.97
N ALA A 50 10.69 10.32 -7.79
CA ALA A 50 9.75 10.03 -6.71
C ALA A 50 9.22 11.34 -6.12
N ASP A 51 7.91 11.59 -6.30
CA ASP A 51 7.25 12.74 -5.68
C ASP A 51 7.06 12.56 -4.17
N ALA A 52 6.67 13.64 -3.48
CA ALA A 52 6.51 13.63 -2.03
C ALA A 52 5.52 12.58 -1.50
N ASN A 53 4.48 12.22 -2.27
CA ASN A 53 3.52 11.20 -1.85
C ASN A 53 4.13 9.80 -1.97
N VAL A 54 4.87 9.53 -3.05
CA VAL A 54 5.59 8.26 -3.23
C VAL A 54 6.67 8.10 -2.16
N GLN A 55 7.43 9.17 -1.86
CA GLN A 55 8.43 9.15 -0.80
C GLN A 55 7.81 8.90 0.59
N ALA A 56 6.68 9.55 0.89
CA ALA A 56 5.97 9.34 2.16
C ALA A 56 5.43 7.90 2.29
N PHE A 57 4.90 7.34 1.19
CA PHE A 57 4.48 5.94 1.16
C PHE A 57 5.67 4.99 1.40
N ALA A 58 6.79 5.19 0.70
CA ALA A 58 7.98 4.36 0.82
C ALA A 58 8.59 4.41 2.24
N GLN A 59 8.64 5.59 2.87
CA GLN A 59 9.08 5.72 4.27
C GLN A 59 8.17 4.92 5.21
N LYS A 60 6.85 5.00 5.00
CA LYS A 60 5.88 4.25 5.79
C LYS A 60 6.02 2.74 5.59
N MET A 61 6.31 2.28 4.37
CA MET A 61 6.58 0.87 4.10
C MET A 61 7.79 0.37 4.88
N ILE A 62 8.90 1.12 4.86
CA ILE A 62 10.11 0.73 5.61
C ILE A 62 9.82 0.62 7.10
N GLU A 63 9.15 1.62 7.69
CA GLU A 63 8.82 1.63 9.13
C GLU A 63 7.94 0.43 9.52
N ASP A 64 6.78 0.29 8.85
CA ASP A 64 5.79 -0.71 9.22
C ASP A 64 6.28 -2.13 8.92
N HIS A 65 6.96 -2.36 7.80
CA HIS A 65 7.47 -3.68 7.45
C HIS A 65 8.70 -4.08 8.28
N THR A 66 9.54 -3.12 8.72
CA THR A 66 10.61 -3.41 9.68
C THR A 66 10.02 -3.86 11.02
N LYS A 67 8.97 -3.18 11.49
CA LYS A 67 8.25 -3.61 12.69
C LYS A 67 7.63 -4.99 12.51
N ALA A 68 6.93 -5.22 11.40
CA ALA A 68 6.30 -6.51 11.10
C ALA A 68 7.32 -7.65 11.00
N ALA A 69 8.52 -7.41 10.45
CA ALA A 69 9.60 -8.39 10.41
C ALA A 69 10.08 -8.79 11.82
N GLY A 70 10.17 -7.83 12.75
CA GLY A 70 10.47 -8.10 14.16
C GLY A 70 9.38 -8.94 14.83
N ASP A 71 8.12 -8.60 14.60
CA ASP A 71 6.96 -9.32 15.16
C ASP A 71 6.85 -10.75 14.58
N LEU A 72 7.08 -10.92 13.27
CA LEU A 72 7.13 -12.23 12.61
C LEU A 72 8.23 -13.10 13.19
N LYS A 73 9.43 -12.55 13.37
CA LYS A 73 10.56 -13.28 13.97
C LYS A 73 10.24 -13.75 15.38
N ALA A 74 9.60 -12.91 16.18
CA ALA A 74 9.18 -13.27 17.53
C ALA A 74 8.12 -14.38 17.51
N ALA A 75 7.12 -14.31 16.62
CA ALA A 75 6.09 -15.33 16.47
C ALA A 75 6.67 -16.67 15.98
N ALA A 76 7.50 -16.64 14.93
CA ALA A 76 8.17 -17.82 14.39
C ALA A 76 9.06 -18.51 15.44
N THR A 77 9.82 -17.72 16.21
CA THR A 77 10.68 -18.26 17.28
C THR A 77 9.87 -18.98 18.36
N LYS A 78 8.73 -18.42 18.79
CA LYS A 78 7.83 -19.07 19.76
C LYS A 78 7.24 -20.38 19.24
N SER A 79 7.15 -20.51 17.92
CA SER A 79 6.65 -21.69 17.22
C SER A 79 7.75 -22.67 16.78
N GLY A 80 9.02 -22.40 17.11
CA GLY A 80 10.14 -23.24 16.71
C GLY A 80 10.44 -23.24 15.21
N LEU A 81 10.02 -22.18 14.50
CA LEU A 81 10.20 -22.01 13.06
C LEU A 81 11.35 -21.04 12.77
N SER A 82 11.99 -21.22 11.61
CA SER A 82 13.03 -20.32 11.12
C SER A 82 12.47 -19.25 10.20
N VAL A 83 13.04 -18.04 10.25
CA VAL A 83 12.79 -16.98 9.27
C VAL A 83 13.91 -17.01 8.23
N PRO A 84 13.60 -16.96 6.91
CA PRO A 84 14.63 -16.90 5.89
C PRO A 84 15.48 -15.63 6.01
N ALA A 85 16.76 -15.74 5.64
CA ALA A 85 17.71 -14.62 5.68
C ALA A 85 17.73 -13.76 4.41
N ALA A 86 17.03 -14.21 3.36
CA ALA A 86 16.96 -13.55 2.06
C ALA A 86 15.57 -13.77 1.44
N PRO A 87 15.09 -12.87 0.57
CA PRO A 87 13.84 -13.06 -0.15
C PRO A 87 13.90 -14.28 -1.05
N ASP A 88 12.74 -14.88 -1.31
CA ASP A 88 12.59 -15.90 -2.36
C ASP A 88 12.92 -15.35 -3.76
N ALA A 89 12.99 -16.26 -4.74
CA ALA A 89 13.36 -15.91 -6.11
C ALA A 89 12.38 -14.90 -6.77
N LYS A 90 11.09 -14.96 -6.44
CA LYS A 90 10.09 -14.03 -6.99
C LYS A 90 10.38 -12.61 -6.49
N HIS A 91 10.49 -12.47 -5.17
CA HIS A 91 10.72 -11.19 -4.53
C HIS A 91 12.10 -10.60 -4.88
N ALA A 92 13.13 -11.44 -5.01
CA ALA A 92 14.44 -11.03 -5.49
C ALA A 92 14.40 -10.52 -6.94
N ALA A 93 13.65 -11.19 -7.83
CA ALA A 93 13.46 -10.73 -9.20
C ALA A 93 12.72 -9.39 -9.26
N MET A 94 11.68 -9.19 -8.44
CA MET A 94 10.97 -7.90 -8.36
C MET A 94 11.90 -6.74 -7.97
N VAL A 95 12.79 -6.95 -6.99
CA VAL A 95 13.82 -5.95 -6.62
C VAL A 95 14.77 -5.66 -7.77
N SER A 96 15.22 -6.68 -8.49
CA SER A 96 16.11 -6.54 -9.66
C SER A 96 15.44 -5.75 -10.80
N ASP A 97 14.19 -6.09 -11.11
CA ASP A 97 13.40 -5.40 -12.14
C ASP A 97 13.20 -3.93 -11.79
N LEU A 98 12.87 -3.64 -10.54
CA LEU A 98 12.73 -2.26 -10.07
C LEU A 98 14.05 -1.49 -10.14
N SER A 99 15.15 -2.11 -9.71
CA SER A 99 16.48 -1.47 -9.69
C SER A 99 16.95 -1.06 -11.08
N THR A 100 16.59 -1.84 -12.10
CA THR A 100 17.01 -1.63 -13.49
C THR A 100 15.99 -0.85 -14.33
N ALA A 101 14.78 -0.61 -13.80
CA ALA A 101 13.73 0.11 -14.51
C ALA A 101 14.14 1.56 -14.84
N SER A 102 13.81 2.00 -16.05
CA SER A 102 13.94 3.41 -16.46
C SER A 102 12.93 4.30 -15.74
N ASP A 103 11.72 3.78 -15.51
CA ASP A 103 10.67 4.43 -14.71
C ASP A 103 10.44 3.62 -13.43
N LYS A 104 11.29 3.84 -12.43
CA LYS A 104 11.22 3.11 -11.16
C LYS A 104 9.95 3.42 -10.39
N VAL A 105 9.45 4.65 -10.46
CA VAL A 105 8.24 5.06 -9.72
C VAL A 105 7.01 4.31 -10.24
N SER A 106 6.87 4.18 -11.56
CA SER A 106 5.76 3.41 -12.15
C SER A 106 5.86 1.92 -11.81
N VAL A 107 7.05 1.32 -11.96
CA VAL A 107 7.28 -0.09 -11.62
C VAL A 107 7.04 -0.36 -10.13
N TYR A 108 7.55 0.50 -9.26
CA TYR A 108 7.35 0.44 -7.81
C TYR A 108 5.86 0.41 -7.47
N LYS A 109 5.07 1.38 -7.96
CA LYS A 109 3.65 1.44 -7.61
C LYS A 109 2.83 0.24 -8.12
N LYS A 110 3.20 -0.30 -9.28
CA LYS A 110 2.56 -1.51 -9.81
C LYS A 110 2.88 -2.71 -8.92
N GLN A 111 4.17 -2.93 -8.64
CA GLN A 111 4.58 -4.09 -7.86
C GLN A 111 4.06 -4.03 -6.41
N GLN A 112 4.01 -2.83 -5.82
CA GLN A 112 3.44 -2.59 -4.48
C GLN A 112 1.95 -2.93 -4.42
N LEU A 113 1.18 -2.61 -5.46
CA LEU A 113 -0.22 -3.03 -5.55
C LEU A 113 -0.34 -4.56 -5.54
N ASP A 114 0.39 -5.23 -6.44
CA ASP A 114 0.35 -6.69 -6.57
C ASP A 114 0.80 -7.38 -5.26
N ALA A 115 1.89 -6.91 -4.65
CA ALA A 115 2.45 -7.48 -3.44
C ALA A 115 1.53 -7.30 -2.22
N HIS A 116 0.89 -6.13 -2.07
CA HIS A 116 -0.04 -5.91 -0.96
C HIS A 116 -1.36 -6.68 -1.12
N GLU A 117 -1.87 -6.89 -2.35
CA GLU A 117 -3.04 -7.76 -2.57
C GLU A 117 -2.74 -9.20 -2.12
N GLU A 118 -1.58 -9.73 -2.52
CA GLU A 118 -1.12 -11.05 -2.10
C GLU A 118 -0.88 -11.14 -0.59
N ALA A 119 -0.24 -10.14 0.00
CA ALA A 119 0.05 -10.10 1.43
C ALA A 119 -1.23 -10.07 2.26
N VAL A 120 -2.22 -9.25 1.89
CA VAL A 120 -3.53 -9.21 2.54
C VAL A 120 -4.21 -10.58 2.45
N ALA A 121 -4.23 -11.20 1.27
CA ALA A 121 -4.82 -12.52 1.09
C ALA A 121 -4.14 -13.60 1.95
N LEU A 122 -2.80 -13.61 1.97
CA LEU A 122 -2.00 -14.53 2.78
C LEU A 122 -2.32 -14.38 4.28
N HIS A 123 -2.27 -13.15 4.80
CA HIS A 123 -2.47 -12.89 6.22
C HIS A 123 -3.91 -13.16 6.65
N GLN A 124 -4.92 -12.78 5.85
CA GLN A 124 -6.31 -13.08 6.17
C GLN A 124 -6.60 -14.60 6.15
N SER A 125 -6.08 -15.31 5.15
CA SER A 125 -6.24 -16.76 5.05
C SER A 125 -5.59 -17.47 6.24
N TYR A 126 -4.35 -17.10 6.57
CA TYR A 126 -3.63 -17.72 7.68
C TYR A 126 -4.23 -17.32 9.05
N GLY A 127 -4.62 -16.07 9.26
CA GLY A 127 -5.32 -15.64 10.48
C GLY A 127 -6.60 -16.45 10.71
N SER A 128 -7.39 -16.64 9.65
CA SER A 128 -8.65 -17.39 9.72
C SER A 128 -8.45 -18.89 9.91
N ALA A 129 -7.62 -19.51 9.06
CA ALA A 129 -7.55 -20.97 8.92
C ALA A 129 -6.24 -21.59 9.40
N GLY A 130 -5.20 -20.80 9.71
CA GLY A 130 -3.89 -21.30 10.14
C GLY A 130 -3.96 -22.15 11.43
N THR A 131 -2.98 -23.04 11.60
CA THR A 131 -2.89 -24.00 12.72
C THR A 131 -2.01 -23.51 13.86
N ASP A 132 -1.03 -22.64 13.58
CA ASP A 132 -0.12 -22.14 14.60
C ASP A 132 -0.70 -20.88 15.29
N PRO A 133 -0.96 -20.90 16.61
CA PRO A 133 -1.63 -19.80 17.29
C PRO A 133 -0.79 -18.52 17.38
N ASN A 134 0.54 -18.61 17.43
CA ASN A 134 1.40 -17.41 17.47
C ASN A 134 1.39 -16.70 16.12
N LEU A 135 1.45 -17.47 15.04
CA LEU A 135 1.41 -16.94 13.68
C LEU A 135 0.02 -16.44 13.29
N LYS A 136 -1.06 -17.05 13.79
CA LYS A 136 -2.42 -16.49 13.64
C LYS A 136 -2.52 -15.11 14.28
N ALA A 137 -2.06 -14.97 15.53
CA ALA A 137 -2.08 -13.70 16.23
C ALA A 137 -1.25 -12.62 15.51
N TYR A 138 -0.07 -12.99 15.00
CA TYR A 138 0.73 -12.12 14.14
C TYR A 138 -0.03 -11.72 12.86
N ALA A 139 -0.63 -12.69 12.17
CA ALA A 139 -1.36 -12.45 10.92
C ALA A 139 -2.54 -11.51 11.12
N ASP A 140 -3.33 -11.73 12.17
CA ASP A 140 -4.48 -10.90 12.52
C ASP A 140 -4.06 -9.48 12.91
N ALA A 141 -2.98 -9.33 13.67
CA ALA A 141 -2.47 -8.02 14.09
C ALA A 141 -1.87 -7.20 12.93
N THR A 142 -1.31 -7.87 11.93
CA THR A 142 -0.64 -7.22 10.79
C THR A 142 -1.62 -6.87 9.66
N THR A 143 -2.71 -7.65 9.52
CA THR A 143 -3.69 -7.49 8.43
C THR A 143 -4.26 -6.05 8.28
N PRO A 144 -4.64 -5.32 9.35
CA PRO A 144 -5.16 -3.96 9.19
C PRO A 144 -4.15 -2.98 8.59
N VAL A 145 -2.86 -3.14 8.89
CA VAL A 145 -1.78 -2.31 8.36
C VAL A 145 -1.60 -2.58 6.86
N LEU A 146 -1.56 -3.86 6.46
CA LEU A 146 -1.45 -4.24 5.05
C LEU A 146 -2.64 -3.73 4.21
N LYS A 147 -3.86 -3.76 4.77
CA LYS A 147 -5.04 -3.19 4.11
C LYS A 147 -4.93 -1.68 3.93
N MET A 148 -4.44 -0.97 4.94
CA MET A 148 -4.22 0.47 4.86
C MET A 148 -3.15 0.82 3.81
N HIS A 149 -2.08 0.03 3.71
CA HIS A 149 -1.09 0.18 2.65
C HIS A 149 -1.67 -0.09 1.26
N LEU A 150 -2.44 -1.16 1.11
CA LEU A 150 -3.13 -1.50 -0.13
C LEU A 150 -4.05 -0.37 -0.61
N GLU A 151 -4.82 0.24 0.28
CA GLU A 151 -5.66 1.38 -0.08
C GLU A 151 -4.82 2.62 -0.44
N HIS A 152 -3.71 2.86 0.26
CA HIS A 152 -2.82 3.97 -0.07
C HIS A 152 -2.20 3.82 -1.47
N ILE A 153 -1.71 2.62 -1.83
CA ILE A 153 -1.11 2.42 -3.15
C ILE A 153 -2.13 2.51 -4.28
N LYS A 154 -3.39 2.07 -4.07
CA LYS A 154 -4.49 2.31 -5.01
C LYS A 154 -4.70 3.80 -5.27
N MET A 155 -4.76 4.62 -4.21
CA MET A 155 -4.91 6.07 -4.36
C MET A 155 -3.75 6.71 -5.15
N LEU A 156 -2.51 6.27 -4.92
CA LEU A 156 -1.35 6.78 -5.68
C LEU A 156 -1.44 6.42 -7.17
N ASN A 157 -1.96 5.23 -7.48
CA ASN A 157 -2.18 4.78 -8.85
C ASN A 157 -3.32 5.54 -9.56
N GLU A 158 -4.43 5.81 -8.85
CA GLU A 158 -5.55 6.61 -9.39
C GLU A 158 -5.17 8.07 -9.65
N LYS A 159 -4.41 8.69 -8.73
CA LYS A 159 -3.91 10.06 -8.90
C LYS A 159 -3.00 10.19 -10.12
N SER A 160 -2.20 9.16 -10.38
CA SER A 160 -1.35 9.08 -11.57
C SER A 160 -2.17 8.99 -12.87
N ALA A 161 -3.27 8.22 -12.85
CA ALA A 161 -4.20 8.10 -13.97
C ALA A 161 -4.98 9.40 -14.25
N SER A 162 -5.38 10.12 -13.20
CA SER A 162 -6.09 11.41 -13.37
C SER A 162 -5.18 12.51 -13.93
N ALA A 163 -3.91 12.54 -13.52
CA ALA A 163 -2.92 13.50 -14.02
C ALA A 163 -2.63 13.34 -15.53
N VAL A 164 -2.65 12.10 -16.06
CA VAL A 164 -2.47 11.87 -17.51
C VAL A 164 -3.71 12.25 -18.32
N THR A 165 -4.92 12.09 -17.78
CA THR A 165 -6.16 12.49 -18.48
C THR A 165 -6.41 14.01 -18.47
N GLY A 166 -5.89 14.74 -17.49
CA GLY A 166 -6.07 16.20 -17.38
C GLY A 166 -5.21 17.03 -18.35
N ALA A 167 -4.11 16.47 -18.87
CA ALA A 167 -3.20 17.17 -19.78
C ALA A 167 -3.68 17.23 -21.24
N GLY A 168 -4.81 16.59 -21.58
CA GLY A 168 -5.30 16.43 -22.96
C GLY A 168 -6.42 17.39 -23.41
N THR A 169 -6.90 18.32 -22.57
CA THR A 169 -8.05 19.17 -22.92
C THR A 169 -7.76 20.67 -22.77
N SER A 170 -6.81 21.17 -23.58
CA SER A 170 -6.75 22.59 -23.95
C SER A 170 -7.29 22.75 -25.38
N VAL A 171 -8.60 22.53 -25.54
CA VAL A 171 -9.30 22.97 -26.76
C VAL A 171 -9.44 24.47 -26.70
N SER A 172 -8.59 25.14 -27.47
CA SER A 172 -8.71 26.53 -27.87
C SER A 172 -10.11 26.78 -28.48
N SER A 173 -10.97 27.46 -27.74
CA SER A 173 -12.16 28.11 -28.29
C SER A 173 -11.86 29.60 -28.35
N GLY A 174 -11.48 30.05 -29.55
CA GLY A 174 -11.42 31.47 -29.86
C GLY A 174 -12.81 32.07 -29.75
N GLN A 175 -12.94 33.11 -28.93
CA GLN A 175 -14.11 33.98 -28.92
C GLN A 175 -13.66 35.41 -29.22
N SER A 176 -13.68 35.74 -30.51
CA SER A 176 -13.79 37.11 -31.01
C SER A 176 -15.26 37.46 -31.10
N GLY A 177 -15.68 38.55 -30.44
CA GLY A 177 -17.06 39.02 -30.48
C GLY A 177 -17.26 40.24 -29.61
N MET A 178 -16.99 41.41 -30.18
CA MET A 178 -17.40 42.71 -29.66
C MET A 178 -18.90 42.78 -29.42
N ASN A 179 -19.32 43.44 -28.34
CA ASN A 179 -20.51 44.28 -28.37
C ASN A 179 -20.40 45.42 -27.34
N ASP A 180 -20.38 46.64 -27.86
CA ASP A 180 -20.49 47.89 -27.13
C ASP A 180 -21.93 48.08 -26.61
N ASN A 181 -22.10 48.63 -25.40
CA ASN A 181 -22.93 49.84 -25.22
C ASN A 181 -22.77 50.43 -23.81
N ALA A 182 -22.69 51.75 -23.79
CA ALA A 182 -22.46 52.66 -22.68
C ALA A 182 -23.63 52.80 -21.70
N ALA A 183 -23.37 53.24 -20.45
CA ALA A 183 -23.72 54.59 -19.95
C ALA A 183 -23.71 54.70 -18.40
N GLY A 184 -23.14 55.81 -17.90
CA GLY A 184 -23.50 56.48 -16.64
C GLY A 184 -22.48 56.36 -15.48
N VAL A 185 -21.55 57.31 -15.28
CA VAL A 185 -21.60 58.47 -14.32
C VAL A 185 -21.96 58.05 -12.88
N ASP A 186 -21.16 58.28 -11.83
CA ASP A 186 -20.76 59.56 -11.24
C ASP A 186 -19.66 59.34 -10.16
N SER A 187 -18.99 60.45 -9.87
CA SER A 187 -17.79 60.79 -9.12
C SER A 187 -17.77 60.65 -7.58
N SER A 188 -16.54 60.87 -7.05
CA SER A 188 -16.19 61.32 -5.68
C SER A 188 -16.19 60.23 -4.58
N ALA A 189 -15.30 60.15 -3.58
CA ALA A 189 -14.16 60.94 -3.08
C ALA A 189 -13.41 60.03 -2.07
N SER A 190 -12.07 60.05 -2.05
CA SER A 190 -11.24 60.58 -0.93
C SER A 190 -11.03 59.67 0.29
N GLY A 191 -9.75 59.37 0.55
CA GLY A 191 -9.16 59.46 1.88
C GLY A 191 -8.96 58.17 2.69
N GLY A 192 -7.71 57.89 3.08
CA GLY A 192 -7.45 57.04 4.25
C GLY A 192 -6.16 56.20 4.20
N GLN A 193 -5.00 56.84 4.36
CA GLN A 193 -3.77 56.17 4.81
C GLN A 193 -3.94 55.67 6.24
N GLY A 194 -3.45 54.46 6.53
CA GLY A 194 -3.35 53.91 7.88
C GLY A 194 -2.20 52.91 7.96
N THR A 195 -1.02 53.41 8.31
CA THR A 195 0.18 52.66 8.64
C THR A 195 0.02 51.94 9.99
N GLY A 196 0.44 50.69 10.09
CA GLY A 196 0.50 49.94 11.35
C GLY A 196 1.61 48.90 11.35
N SER A 197 2.81 49.33 11.76
CA SER A 197 3.92 48.46 12.16
C SER A 197 3.55 47.63 13.40
N GLY A 198 3.90 46.35 13.40
CA GLY A 198 3.77 45.47 14.55
C GLY A 198 4.79 44.35 14.51
N THR A 199 6.01 44.64 14.95
CA THR A 199 7.06 43.67 15.29
C THR A 199 6.68 42.93 16.58
N SER A 200 6.78 41.60 16.61
CA SER A 200 6.98 40.87 17.86
C SER A 200 7.83 39.63 17.63
N THR A 201 9.08 39.75 18.04
CA THR A 201 10.04 38.69 18.32
C THR A 201 9.64 37.93 19.59
N ALA A 202 9.68 36.60 19.58
CA ALA A 202 10.06 35.80 20.76
C ALA A 202 10.26 34.31 20.38
N ALA A 203 11.47 33.82 20.63
CA ALA A 203 11.81 32.43 20.91
C ALA A 203 12.47 32.43 22.32
N PRO A 204 12.90 31.30 22.92
CA PRO A 204 12.67 29.88 22.59
C PRO A 204 12.28 28.99 23.80
N ALA A 205 11.99 27.73 23.45
CA ALA A 205 12.35 26.45 24.07
C ALA A 205 12.35 26.24 25.60
N ASN A 206 11.71 25.13 25.98
CA ASN A 206 12.15 24.23 27.04
C ASN A 206 12.26 22.82 26.42
#